data_AF-A0A259N589-F1
#
_entry.id   AF-A0A259N589-F1
#
_cell.length_a   1.000
_cell.length_b   1.000
_cell.length_c   1.000
_cell.angle_alpha   90.00
_cell.angle_beta   90.00
_cell.angle_gamma   90.00
#
_symmetry.space_group_name_H-M   'P 1'
#
loop_
_entity.id
_entity.type
_entity.pdbx_description
1 polymer ?
#
loop_
_entity_poly.entity_id
_entity_poly.type
_entity_poly.pdbx_seq_one_letter_code
_entity_poly.pdbx_strand_id
1 'polypeptide(L)'
;MKLLVAEDEPKTGGLDGWEVLRMLRAAGKDVPVLFLTARDGVEDRVKGLELGADDYLIKPFAFSELLARVRTLLRRGNGSPTQTTMKIADLEVDLMKRRAIRGGKRIDLTAKEFSLLELLLRRRG
;
A
#
# COMPACT_ATOMS: atom_id res chain seq x y z
N MET A 1 -4.30 -0.19 6.58
CA MET A 1 -4.59 0.28 5.21
C MET A 1 -4.36 -0.87 4.23
N LYS A 2 -5.39 -1.24 3.45
CA LYS A 2 -5.30 -2.27 2.39
C LYS A 2 -5.19 -1.52 1.06
N LEU A 3 -4.40 -1.98 0.10
CA LEU A 3 -4.40 -1.45 -1.27
C LEU A 3 -5.18 -2.43 -2.13
N LEU A 4 -6.08 -1.94 -2.98
CA LEU A 4 -6.70 -2.78 -3.99
C LEU A 4 -6.04 -2.51 -5.35
N VAL A 5 -5.56 -3.58 -5.96
CA VAL A 5 -5.06 -3.58 -7.33
C VAL A 5 -6.14 -4.25 -8.18
N ALA A 6 -6.83 -3.46 -8.99
CA ALA A 6 -7.93 -3.94 -9.82
C ALA A 6 -7.43 -4.16 -11.27
N GLU A 7 -7.72 -5.35 -11.81
CA GLU A 7 -7.64 -5.56 -13.26
C GLU A 7 -8.97 -5.13 -13.87
N ASP A 8 -8.91 -4.43 -14.99
CA ASP A 8 -10.08 -3.80 -15.63
C ASP A 8 -10.59 -4.57 -16.86
N GLU A 9 -10.03 -5.76 -17.09
CA GLU A 9 -10.56 -6.71 -18.08
C GLU A 9 -11.33 -7.81 -17.34
N PRO A 10 -12.60 -8.05 -17.69
CA PRO A 10 -13.35 -9.14 -17.10
C PRO A 10 -12.69 -10.47 -17.49
N LYS A 11 -12.08 -11.13 -16.51
CA LYS A 11 -11.85 -12.57 -16.61
C LYS A 11 -13.22 -13.22 -16.67
N THR A 12 -13.47 -14.07 -17.66
CA THR A 12 -14.78 -14.67 -17.96
C THR A 12 -15.56 -15.03 -16.68
N GLY A 13 -16.65 -14.29 -16.40
CA GLY A 13 -17.49 -14.46 -15.21
C GLY A 13 -17.17 -13.59 -13.97
N GLY A 14 -16.19 -12.67 -14.06
CA GLY A 14 -15.83 -11.74 -13.00
C GLY A 14 -16.46 -10.35 -13.16
N LEU A 15 -16.54 -9.60 -12.05
CA LEU A 15 -16.95 -8.20 -12.03
C LEU A 15 -15.88 -7.31 -12.68
N ASP A 16 -16.32 -6.29 -13.41
CA ASP A 16 -15.45 -5.28 -14.01
C ASP A 16 -14.78 -4.41 -12.93
N GLY A 17 -13.54 -3.99 -13.16
CA GLY A 17 -12.74 -3.23 -12.19
C GLY A 17 -13.43 -1.92 -11.81
N TRP A 18 -14.08 -1.25 -12.76
CA TRP A 18 -14.87 -0.05 -12.54
C TRP A 18 -16.11 -0.29 -11.66
N GLU A 19 -16.77 -1.44 -11.82
CA GLU A 19 -17.93 -1.81 -11.00
C GLU A 19 -17.51 -2.06 -9.55
N VAL A 20 -16.38 -2.76 -9.36
CA VAL A 20 -15.80 -2.99 -8.03
C VAL A 20 -15.48 -1.66 -7.34
N LEU A 21 -14.85 -0.71 -8.05
CA LEU A 21 -14.58 0.63 -7.51
C LEU A 21 -15.87 1.36 -7.12
N ARG A 22 -16.88 1.35 -7.99
CA ARG A 22 -18.18 1.99 -7.72
C ARG A 22 -18.84 1.41 -6.48
N MET A 23 -18.84 0.08 -6.33
CA MET A 23 -19.39 -0.60 -5.15
C MET A 23 -18.62 -0.23 -3.87
N LEU A 24 -17.30 -0.13 -3.93
CA LEU A 24 -16.48 0.27 -2.78
C LEU A 24 -16.78 1.70 -2.32
N ARG A 25 -16.86 2.64 -3.26
CA ARG A 25 -17.18 4.04 -2.95
C ARG A 25 -18.63 4.18 -2.45
N ALA A 26 -19.59 3.49 -3.05
CA ALA A 26 -20.97 3.43 -2.56
C ALA A 26 -21.08 2.85 -1.14
N ALA A 27 -20.19 1.90 -0.79
CA ALA A 27 -20.10 1.34 0.56
C ALA A 27 -19.28 2.21 1.55
N GLY A 28 -18.91 3.44 1.17
CA GLY A 28 -18.14 4.36 2.02
C GLY A 28 -16.72 3.89 2.33
N LYS A 29 -16.12 3.06 1.47
CA LYS A 29 -14.76 2.55 1.65
C LYS A 29 -13.74 3.41 0.90
N ASP A 30 -12.97 4.20 1.63
CA ASP A 30 -11.82 4.98 1.11
C ASP A 30 -10.52 4.17 1.06
N VAL A 31 -10.63 2.93 0.59
CA VAL A 31 -9.44 2.13 0.29
C VAL A 31 -8.75 2.73 -0.94
N PRO A 32 -7.41 2.94 -0.93
CA PRO A 32 -6.70 3.34 -2.14
C PRO A 32 -6.85 2.29 -3.24
N VAL A 33 -7.09 2.73 -4.48
CA VAL A 33 -7.29 1.86 -5.65
C VAL A 33 -6.32 2.25 -6.78
N LEU A 34 -5.57 1.26 -7.27
CA LEU A 34 -4.73 1.35 -8.47
C LEU A 34 -5.30 0.43 -9.55
N PHE A 35 -5.60 0.98 -10.73
CA PHE A 35 -5.98 0.17 -11.89
C PHE A 35 -4.75 -0.35 -12.64
N LEU A 36 -4.76 -1.65 -13.00
CA LEU A 36 -3.81 -2.27 -13.93
C LEU A 36 -4.57 -2.70 -15.18
N THR A 37 -4.33 -2.06 -16.31
CA THR A 37 -5.20 -2.22 -17.49
C THR A 37 -4.45 -2.17 -18.80
N ALA A 38 -5.03 -2.73 -19.86
CA ALA A 38 -4.55 -2.55 -21.23
C ALA A 38 -5.17 -1.32 -21.91
N ARG A 39 -6.17 -0.67 -21.28
CA ARG A 39 -6.81 0.54 -21.80
C ARG A 39 -5.86 1.72 -21.67
N ASP A 40 -5.24 2.12 -22.79
CA ASP A 40 -4.27 3.21 -22.88
C ASP A 40 -4.90 4.56 -23.30
N GLY A 41 -6.20 4.53 -23.61
CA GLY A 41 -7.02 5.71 -23.90
C GLY A 41 -6.95 6.77 -22.81
N VAL A 42 -6.91 8.04 -23.22
CA VAL A 42 -7.04 9.16 -22.27
C VAL A 42 -8.41 9.12 -21.60
N GLU A 43 -9.46 8.82 -22.36
CA GLU A 43 -10.84 8.77 -21.88
C GLU A 43 -11.03 7.71 -20.78
N ASP A 44 -10.47 6.51 -20.94
CA ASP A 44 -10.53 5.45 -19.93
C ASP A 44 -9.84 5.86 -18.62
N ARG A 45 -8.69 6.54 -18.72
CA ARG A 45 -7.96 7.06 -17.55
C ARG A 45 -8.75 8.12 -16.82
N VAL A 46 -9.29 9.08 -17.55
CA VAL A 46 -10.13 10.16 -16.99
C VAL A 46 -11.33 9.55 -16.28
N LYS A 47 -12.04 8.63 -16.94
CA LYS A 47 -13.18 7.92 -16.36
C LYS A 47 -12.82 7.16 -15.07
N GLY A 48 -11.71 6.42 -15.06
CA GLY A 48 -11.27 5.69 -13.87
C GLY A 48 -10.99 6.62 -12.68
N LEU A 49 -10.36 7.77 -12.93
CA LEU A 49 -10.08 8.78 -11.91
C LEU A 49 -11.35 9.49 -11.42
N GLU A 50 -12.29 9.81 -12.31
CA GLU A 50 -13.59 10.41 -11.96
C GLU A 50 -14.46 9.47 -11.12
N LEU A 51 -14.35 8.15 -11.33
CA LEU A 51 -14.97 7.13 -10.48
C LEU A 51 -14.32 7.02 -9.09
N GLY A 52 -13.22 7.75 -8.85
CA GLY A 52 -12.53 7.84 -7.58
C GLY A 52 -11.35 6.89 -7.43
N ALA A 53 -10.74 6.42 -8.51
CA ALA A 53 -9.45 5.72 -8.44
C ALA A 53 -8.33 6.69 -8.04
N ASP A 54 -7.31 6.18 -7.35
CA ASP A 54 -6.20 7.00 -6.88
C ASP A 54 -5.03 7.05 -7.86
N ASP A 55 -4.87 6.01 -8.68
CA ASP A 55 -3.86 5.93 -9.74
C ASP A 55 -4.23 4.88 -10.81
N TYR A 56 -3.52 4.92 -11.93
CA TYR A 56 -3.78 4.13 -13.12
C TYR A 56 -2.44 3.72 -13.77
N LEU A 57 -2.26 2.44 -14.08
CA LEU A 57 -1.05 1.91 -14.72
C LEU A 57 -1.39 1.00 -15.90
N ILE A 58 -0.88 1.39 -17.07
CA ILE A 58 -1.12 0.72 -18.35
C ILE A 58 -0.16 -0.47 -18.52
N LYS A 59 -0.64 -1.57 -19.09
CA LYS A 59 0.13 -2.74 -19.50
C LYS A 59 0.70 -2.54 -20.92
N PRO A 60 1.93 -3.01 -21.21
CA PRO A 60 2.89 -3.61 -20.27
C PRO A 60 3.57 -2.55 -19.41
N PHE A 61 3.89 -2.89 -18.16
CA PHE A 61 4.59 -2.01 -17.23
C PHE A 61 5.83 -2.68 -16.64
N ALA A 62 6.79 -1.86 -16.18
CA ALA A 62 7.91 -2.33 -15.40
C ALA A 62 7.49 -2.60 -13.95
N PHE A 63 7.96 -3.69 -13.35
CA PHE A 63 7.67 -4.00 -11.94
C PHE A 63 8.14 -2.88 -10.99
N SER A 64 9.25 -2.22 -11.31
CA SER A 64 9.76 -1.06 -10.57
C SER A 64 8.77 0.11 -10.58
N GLU A 65 8.07 0.34 -11.70
CA GLU A 65 7.04 1.39 -11.82
C GLU A 65 5.83 1.06 -10.93
N LEU A 66 5.33 -0.18 -11.02
CA LEU A 66 4.25 -0.65 -10.14
C LEU A 66 4.60 -0.44 -8.67
N LEU A 67 5.80 -0.86 -8.26
CA LEU A 67 6.26 -0.72 -6.89
C LEU A 67 6.32 0.75 -6.44
N ALA A 68 6.78 1.65 -7.32
CA ALA A 68 6.83 3.08 -7.03
C ALA A 68 5.44 3.71 -6.85
N ARG A 69 4.47 3.33 -7.69
CA ARG A 69 3.07 3.78 -7.59
C ARG A 69 2.40 3.28 -6.32
N VAL A 70 2.52 1.98 -6.04
CA VAL A 70 2.03 1.35 -4.80
C VAL A 70 2.57 2.07 -3.56
N ARG A 71 3.88 2.32 -3.49
CA ARG A 71 4.49 3.06 -2.36
C ARG A 71 3.96 4.48 -2.22
N THR A 72 3.69 5.14 -3.34
CA THR A 72 3.15 6.51 -3.34
C THR A 72 1.72 6.55 -2.81
N LEU A 73 0.86 5.63 -3.25
CA LEU A 73 -0.51 5.48 -2.74
C LEU A 73 -0.54 5.17 -1.25
N LEU A 74 0.31 4.25 -0.80
CA LEU A 74 0.39 3.86 0.61
C LEU A 74 0.89 4.99 1.52
N ARG A 75 1.62 5.98 0.99
CA ARG A 75 2.04 7.15 1.74
C ARG A 75 0.91 8.18 1.88
N ARG A 76 0.09 8.37 0.84
CA ARG A 76 -0.99 9.37 0.82
C ARG A 76 -2.14 9.02 1.77
N GLY A 77 -2.59 7.77 1.78
CA GLY A 77 -3.74 7.35 2.60
C GLY A 77 -3.45 7.29 4.10
N ASN A 78 -2.18 7.37 4.52
CA ASN A 78 -1.85 7.20 5.92
C ASN A 78 -1.86 8.50 6.73
N GLY A 79 -1.74 9.71 6.14
CA GLY A 79 -1.76 11.03 6.84
C GLY A 79 -0.73 11.24 7.97
N SER A 80 -0.23 10.16 8.53
CA SER A 80 0.79 10.02 9.53
C SER A 80 2.08 9.77 8.77
N PRO A 81 3.18 10.45 9.15
CA PRO A 81 4.51 10.06 8.71
C PRO A 81 4.63 8.54 8.87
N THR A 82 5.14 7.85 7.86
CA THR A 82 5.52 6.44 7.99
C THR A 82 6.33 6.36 9.28
N GLN A 83 5.80 5.69 10.31
CA GLN A 83 6.42 5.74 11.62
C GLN A 83 7.75 5.00 11.52
N THR A 84 8.83 5.75 11.29
CA THR A 84 10.17 5.21 11.03
C THR A 84 10.82 4.73 12.32
N THR A 85 10.31 5.20 13.45
CA THR A 85 10.74 4.83 14.80
C THR A 85 9.55 4.39 15.63
N MET A 86 9.60 3.18 16.19
CA MET A 86 8.62 2.69 17.16
C MET A 86 9.25 2.63 18.55
N LYS A 87 8.52 3.08 19.58
CA LYS A 87 8.96 3.05 20.97
C LYS A 87 7.93 2.36 21.85
N ILE A 88 8.37 1.40 22.66
CA ILE A 88 7.56 0.72 23.68
C ILE A 88 8.37 0.63 24.95
N ALA A 89 7.89 1.30 26.01
CA ALA A 89 8.62 1.43 27.27
C ALA A 89 10.07 1.91 27.00
N ASP A 90 11.05 1.09 27.36
CA ASP A 90 12.48 1.35 27.19
C ASP A 90 13.07 0.84 25.86
N LEU A 91 12.25 0.23 24.99
CA LEU A 91 12.63 -0.26 23.67
C LEU A 91 12.35 0.79 22.58
N GLU A 92 13.36 1.09 21.78
CA GLU A 92 13.32 1.97 20.61
C GLU A 92 13.78 1.20 19.37
N VAL A 93 12.99 1.26 18.29
CA VAL A 93 13.27 0.56 17.04
C VAL A 93 13.21 1.52 15.86
N ASP A 94 14.31 1.66 15.13
CA ASP A 94 14.39 2.36 13.85
C ASP A 94 14.21 1.35 12.71
N LEU A 95 13.06 1.44 12.04
CA LEU A 95 12.65 0.54 10.95
C LEU A 95 13.46 0.77 9.67
N MET A 96 13.92 2.00 9.44
CA MET A 96 14.70 2.34 8.26
C MET A 96 16.13 1.83 8.38
N LYS A 97 16.74 2.00 9.55
CA LYS A 97 18.11 1.54 9.84
C LYS A 97 18.18 0.09 10.33
N ARG A 98 17.02 -0.57 10.48
CA ARG A 98 16.87 -1.91 11.07
C ARG A 98 17.64 -2.06 12.38
N ARG A 99 17.45 -1.11 13.30
CA ARG A 99 18.19 -1.03 14.57
C ARG A 99 17.24 -1.02 15.76
N ALA A 100 17.55 -1.81 16.78
CA ALA A 100 16.83 -1.82 18.05
C ALA A 100 17.77 -1.41 19.20
N ILE A 101 17.25 -0.63 20.14
CA ILE A 101 17.94 -0.17 21.35
C ILE A 101 16.98 -0.37 22.52
N ARG A 102 17.44 -0.95 23.62
CA ARG A 102 16.66 -1.07 24.86
C ARG A 102 17.44 -0.57 26.05
N GLY A 103 16.85 0.35 26.82
CA GLY A 103 17.53 0.97 27.96
C GLY A 103 18.87 1.60 27.56
N GLY A 104 18.94 2.21 26.37
CA GLY A 104 20.15 2.82 25.82
C GLY A 104 21.19 1.84 25.25
N LYS A 105 20.97 0.52 25.33
CA LYS A 105 21.89 -0.49 24.77
C LYS A 105 21.37 -1.02 23.45
N ARG A 106 22.25 -1.07 22.44
CA ARG A 106 21.93 -1.67 21.14
C ARG A 106 21.67 -3.17 21.31
N ILE A 107 20.62 -3.66 20.65
CA ILE A 107 20.34 -5.08 20.52
C ILE A 107 20.75 -5.49 19.10
N ASP A 108 21.70 -6.40 18.99
CA ASP A 108 22.08 -6.97 17.71
C ASP A 108 21.10 -8.09 17.38
N LEU A 109 20.34 -7.87 16.32
CA LEU A 109 19.32 -8.79 15.83
C LEU A 109 19.73 -9.27 14.44
N THR A 110 19.55 -10.56 14.20
CA THR A 110 19.57 -11.10 12.84
C THR A 110 18.41 -10.50 12.02
N ALA A 111 18.49 -10.63 10.69
CA ALA A 111 17.42 -10.15 9.82
C ALA A 111 16.05 -10.78 10.14
N LYS A 112 16.02 -12.06 10.53
CA LYS A 112 14.80 -12.78 10.90
C LYS A 112 14.22 -12.27 12.22
N GLU A 113 15.04 -12.13 13.25
CA GLU A 113 14.59 -11.62 14.55
C GLU A 113 14.09 -10.19 14.44
N PHE A 114 14.75 -9.34 13.65
CA PHE A 114 14.27 -7.98 13.39
C PHE A 114 12.91 -7.99 12.72
N SER A 115 12.70 -8.83 11.69
CA SER A 115 11.41 -8.94 11.01
C SER A 115 10.30 -9.45 11.94
N LEU A 116 10.62 -10.38 12.85
CA LEU A 116 9.68 -10.86 13.86
C LEU A 116 9.33 -9.74 14.86
N LEU A 117 10.34 -9.02 15.36
CA LEU A 117 10.14 -7.88 16.24
C LEU A 117 9.27 -6.81 15.57
N GLU A 118 9.57 -6.44 14.33
CA GLU A 118 8.78 -5.50 13.54
C GLU A 118 7.32 -5.95 13.41
N LEU A 119 7.09 -7.24 13.13
CA LEU A 119 5.74 -7.81 13.04
C LEU A 119 4.97 -7.69 14.36
N LEU A 120 5.62 -8.01 15.49
CA LEU A 120 5.03 -7.92 16.83
C LEU A 120 4.71 -6.46 17.20
N LEU A 121 5.60 -5.52 16.86
CA LEU A 121 5.41 -4.10 17.10
C LEU A 121 4.27 -3.51 16.26
N ARG A 122 4.13 -3.92 14.98
CA ARG A 122 3.04 -3.46 14.10
C ARG A 122 1.66 -4.03 14.49
N ARG A 123 1.63 -5.14 15.22
CA ARG A 123 0.40 -5.80 15.69
C ARG A 123 0.04 -5.44 17.13
N ARG A 124 0.81 -4.57 17.79
CA ARG A 124 0.40 -3.98 19.07
C ARG A 124 -0.79 -3.04 18.84
N GLY A 125 -1.96 -3.64 18.98
CA GLY A 125 -3.29 -3.07 19.23
C GLY A 125 -4.02 -4.09 20.08
#